data_AF-A0A7V9GIZ7-F1
#
_entry.id   AF-A0A7V9GIZ7-F1
#
_cell.length_a   1.000
_cell.length_b   1.000
_cell.length_c   1.000
_cell.angle_alpha   90.00
_cell.angle_beta   90.00
_cell.angle_gamma   90.00
#
_symmetry.space_group_name_H-M   'P 1'
#
loop_
_entity.id
_entity.type
_entity.pdbx_description
1 polymer ?
#
loop_
_entity_poly.entity_id
_entity_poly.type
_entity_poly.pdbx_seq_one_letter_code
_entity_poly.pdbx_strand_id
1 'polypeptide(L)' 'MVGVACNGFFIELVSAIPSNGYAVDVVASGPGNVDVRFVGRGENLSVKAFCFGEPIRYYEQDSSPGRAPGPADPDN' A
#
# COMPACT_ATOMS: atom_id res chain seq x y z
N MET A 1 -10.79 -3.33 -1.40
CA MET A 1 -10.71 -4.33 -0.31
C MET A 1 -9.45 -5.15 -0.47
N VAL A 2 -8.65 -5.30 0.60
CA VAL A 2 -7.49 -6.22 0.64
C VAL A 2 -7.86 -7.40 1.54
N GLY A 3 -7.49 -8.61 1.17
CA GLY A 3 -7.62 -9.82 1.96
C GLY A 3 -6.25 -10.46 2.15
N VAL A 4 -5.86 -10.69 3.40
CA VAL A 4 -4.62 -11.39 3.76
C VAL A 4 -4.93 -12.54 4.71
N ALA A 5 -4.13 -13.59 4.64
CA ALA A 5 -4.15 -14.72 5.55
C ALA A 5 -2.77 -14.88 6.21
N CYS A 6 -2.77 -15.27 7.50
CA CYS A 6 -1.56 -15.67 8.20
C CYS A 6 -1.53 -17.19 8.36
N ASN A 7 -0.39 -17.80 8.05
CA ASN A 7 -0.10 -19.20 8.33
C ASN A 7 1.15 -19.28 9.23
N GLY A 8 0.93 -19.18 10.54
CA GLY A 8 2.00 -19.01 11.52
C GLY A 8 2.68 -17.65 11.37
N PHE A 9 3.92 -17.64 10.89
CA PHE A 9 4.70 -16.43 10.62
C PHE A 9 4.65 -16.00 9.15
N PHE A 10 4.05 -16.83 8.29
CA PHE A 10 3.90 -16.53 6.88
C PHE A 10 2.65 -15.69 6.61
N ILE A 11 2.75 -14.66 5.78
CA ILE A 11 1.63 -13.90 5.25
C ILE A 11 1.43 -14.18 3.77
N GLU A 12 0.16 -14.31 3.36
CA GLU A 12 -0.21 -14.45 1.96
C GLU A 12 -1.30 -13.43 1.59
N LEU A 13 -1.14 -12.81 0.42
CA LEU A 13 -2.15 -11.97 -0.18
C LEU A 13 -3.21 -12.86 -0.85
N VAL A 14 -4.42 -12.86 -0.29
CA VAL A 14 -5.55 -13.66 -0.79
C VAL A 14 -6.38 -12.87 -1.81
N SER A 15 -6.54 -11.56 -1.59
CA SER A 15 -7.28 -10.70 -2.52
C SER A 15 -6.85 -9.25 -2.46
N ALA A 16 -6.90 -8.56 -3.60
CA ALA A 16 -6.72 -7.12 -3.70
C ALA A 16 -7.68 -6.59 -4.77
N ILE A 17 -8.85 -6.10 -4.32
CA ILE A 17 -9.92 -5.61 -5.18
C ILE A 17 -9.94 -4.08 -5.09
N PRO A 18 -9.54 -3.34 -6.14
CA PRO A 18 -9.67 -1.90 -6.15
C PRO A 18 -11.13 -1.46 -6.28
N SER A 19 -11.43 -0.26 -5.76
CA SER A 19 -12.66 0.45 -6.11
C SER A 19 -12.57 1.00 -7.54
N ASN A 20 -13.71 1.22 -8.20
CA ASN A 20 -13.77 1.71 -9.58
C ASN A 20 -12.94 2.99 -9.79
N GLY A 21 -11.95 2.92 -10.69
CA GLY A 21 -11.04 4.01 -11.00
C GLY A 21 -9.72 4.01 -10.23
N TYR A 22 -9.44 2.98 -9.43
CA TYR A 22 -8.12 2.68 -8.87
C TYR A 22 -7.52 1.45 -9.55
N ALA A 23 -6.22 1.49 -9.82
CA ALA A 23 -5.40 0.35 -10.19
C ALA A 23 -4.77 -0.25 -8.92
N VAL A 24 -4.57 -1.56 -8.89
CA VAL A 24 -3.82 -2.26 -7.84
C VAL A 24 -2.41 -2.57 -8.32
N ASP A 25 -1.45 -2.30 -7.47
CA ASP A 25 -0.03 -2.62 -7.65
C ASP A 25 0.47 -3.34 -6.39
N VAL A 26 0.94 -4.57 -6.53
CA VAL A 26 1.45 -5.36 -5.40
C VAL A 26 2.94 -5.09 -5.28
N VAL A 27 3.31 -4.24 -4.31
CA VAL A 27 4.67 -3.74 -4.15
C VAL A 27 5.55 -4.78 -3.47
N ALA A 28 5.01 -5.50 -2.49
CA ALA A 28 5.72 -6.57 -1.80
C ALA A 28 4.78 -7.66 -1.32
N SER A 29 5.20 -8.91 -1.48
CA SER A 29 4.60 -10.09 -0.86
C SER A 29 5.72 -10.98 -0.32
N GLY A 30 6.22 -10.63 0.86
CA GLY A 30 7.25 -11.38 1.58
C GLY A 30 6.64 -12.32 2.62
N PRO A 31 7.46 -13.17 3.27
CA PRO A 31 6.95 -14.12 4.24
C PRO A 31 6.36 -13.42 5.48
N GLY A 32 6.83 -12.25 5.88
CA GLY A 32 6.30 -11.55 7.08
C GLY A 32 5.40 -10.34 6.79
N ASN A 33 5.38 -9.86 5.53
CA ASN A 33 4.74 -8.60 5.18
C ASN A 33 4.19 -8.60 3.74
N VAL A 34 3.05 -7.92 3.56
CA VAL A 34 2.46 -7.60 2.26
C VAL A 34 2.26 -6.09 2.16
N ASP A 35 2.58 -5.50 1.01
CA ASP A 35 2.29 -4.11 0.67
C ASP A 35 1.53 -4.07 -0.66
N VAL A 36 0.30 -3.56 -0.61
CA VAL A 36 -0.57 -3.37 -1.76
C VAL A 36 -0.86 -1.89 -1.93
N ARG A 37 -0.59 -1.37 -3.12
CA ARG A 37 -0.79 0.02 -3.47
C ARG A 37 -1.97 0.18 -4.42
N PHE A 38 -2.84 1.12 -4.12
CA PHE A 38 -3.98 1.51 -4.94
C PHE A 38 -3.71 2.90 -5.50
N VAL A 39 -3.56 2.99 -6.82
CA VAL A 39 -3.26 4.25 -7.51
C VAL A 39 -4.44 4.63 -8.38
N GLY A 40 -5.01 5.81 -8.17
CA GLY A 40 -6.19 6.24 -8.92
C GLY A 40 -6.63 7.63 -8.54
N ARG A 41 -7.23 8.35 -9.50
CA ARG A 41 -7.84 9.67 -9.27
C ARG A 41 -6.91 10.72 -8.62
N GLY A 42 -5.61 10.62 -8.87
CA GLY A 42 -4.60 11.52 -8.28
C GLY A 42 -4.19 11.16 -6.85
N GLU A 43 -4.69 10.04 -6.32
CA GLU A 43 -4.39 9.55 -4.97
C GLU A 43 -3.56 8.27 -5.03
N ASN A 44 -2.81 8.05 -3.96
CA ASN A 44 -2.03 6.85 -3.74
C ASN A 44 -2.32 6.31 -2.33
N LEU A 45 -2.92 5.12 -2.25
CA LEU A 45 -3.27 4.46 -0.99
C LEU A 45 -2.40 3.20 -0.86
N SER A 46 -1.56 3.12 0.15
CA SER A 46 -0.85 1.89 0.49
C SER A 46 -1.56 1.16 1.62
N VAL A 47 -1.69 -0.15 1.48
CA VAL A 47 -2.21 -1.06 2.49
C VAL A 47 -1.09 -2.02 2.83
N LYS A 48 -0.55 -1.86 4.04
CA LYS A 48 0.49 -2.73 4.57
C LYS A 48 -0.12 -3.71 5.55
N ALA A 49 0.26 -4.97 5.43
CA ALA A 49 -0.15 -6.01 6.35
C ALA A 49 1.06 -6.80 6.83
N PHE A 50 1.01 -7.22 8.10
CA PHE A 50 2.05 -8.01 8.74
C PHE A 50 1.41 -9.14 9.53
N CYS A 51 2.10 -10.28 9.63
CA CYS A 51 1.67 -11.40 10.47
C CYS A 51 2.51 -11.46 11.75
N PHE A 52 1.85 -11.35 12.89
CA PHE A 52 2.45 -11.49 14.23
C PHE A 52 1.59 -12.42 15.10
N GLY A 53 1.23 -13.59 14.57
CA GLY A 53 0.22 -14.50 15.11
C GLY A 53 -1.18 -14.25 14.53
N GLU A 54 -1.53 -12.99 14.28
CA GLU A 54 -2.74 -12.56 13.58
C GLU A 54 -2.40 -11.50 12.51
N PRO A 55 -3.23 -11.34 11.46
CA PRO A 55 -2.98 -10.35 10.40
C PRO A 55 -3.32 -8.95 10.89
N ILE A 56 -2.31 -8.10 11.02
CA ILE A 56 -2.49 -6.68 11.35
C ILE A 56 -2.38 -5.86 10.07
N ARG A 57 -3.33 -4.95 9.85
CA ARG A 57 -3.42 -4.13 8.64
C ARG A 57 -3.36 -2.65 8.99
N TYR A 58 -2.61 -1.90 8.19
CA TYR A 58 -2.47 -0.46 8.31
C TYR A 58 -2.72 0.18 6.95
N TYR A 59 -3.41 1.32 6.96
CA TYR A 59 -3.74 2.09 5.77
C TYR A 59 -2.92 3.36 5.81
N GLU A 60 -2.02 3.50 4.85
CA GLU A 60 -1.28 4.74 4.61
C GLU A 60 -1.90 5.42 3.40
N GLN A 61 -2.62 6.51 3.63
CA GLN A 61 -3.09 7.37 2.56
C GLN A 61 -2.09 8.50 2.40
N ASP A 62 -1.28 8.43 1.34
CA ASP A 62 -0.49 9.58 0.91
C ASP A 62 -1.43 10.54 0.19
N SER A 63 -2.15 11.35 0.96
CA SER A 63 -2.86 12.53 0.48
C SER A 63 -1.86 13.67 0.24
N SER A 64 -0.83 13.41 -0.56
CA SER A 64 0.05 14.45 -1.09
C SER A 64 -0.48 14.85 -2.47
N PRO A 65 -1.31 15.90 -2.60
CA PRO A 65 -1.60 16.46 -3.91
C PRO A 65 -0.31 17.09 -4.42
N GLY A 66 0.41 16.36 -5.27
CA GLY A 66 1.56 16.87 -6.01
C GLY A 66 2.61 17.59 -5.17
N ARG A 67 3.49 16.86 -4.48
CA ARG A 67 4.87 17.35 -4.38
C ARG A 67 5.60 16.89 -5.63
N ALA A 68 5.43 17.64 -6.72
CA ALA A 68 6.56 17.82 -7.61
C ALA A 68 7.74 18.19 -6.71
N PRO A 69 8.94 17.62 -6.86
CA PRO A 69 10.12 18.24 -6.28
C PRO A 69 10.09 19.67 -6.82
N GLY A 70 9.78 20.64 -5.96
CA GLY A 70 9.87 22.04 -6.34
C GLY A 70 11.27 22.22 -6.93
N PRO A 71 11.43 22.99 -8.03
CA PRO A 71 12.77 23.32 -8.48
C PRO A 71 13.50 23.85 -7.26
N ALA A 72 14.65 23.24 -6.93
CA ALA A 72 15.54 23.77 -5.92
C ALA A 72 15.78 25.22 -6.34
N ASP A 73 15.26 26.17 -5.56
CA ASP A 73 15.47 27.59 -5.77
C ASP A 73 16.95 27.85 -5.46
N PRO A 74 17.82 28.07 -6.45
CA PRO A 74 19.21 28.34 -6.21
C PRO A 74 19.38 29.86 -6.33
N ASP A 75 18.96 30.62 -5.30
CA ASP A 75 19.51 31.95 -4.95
C ASP A 75 18.61 32.69 -3.93
N ASN A 76 18.98 32.62 -2.63
CA ASN A 76 18.84 33.74 -1.68
C ASN A 76 19.82 33.60 -0.51
#